data_AF-A0A954VQY0-F1
#
_entry.id   AF-A0A954VQY0-F1
#
_cell.length_a   1.000
_cell.length_b   1.000
_cell.length_c   1.000
_cell.angle_alpha   90.00
_cell.angle_beta   90.00
_cell.angle_gamma   90.00
#
_symmetry.space_group_name_H-M   'P 1'
#
loop_
_entity.id
_entity.type
_entity.pdbx_description
1 polymer ?
#
loop_
_entity_poly.entity_id
_entity_poly.type
_entity_poly.pdbx_seq_one_letter_code
_entity_poly.pdbx_strand_id
1 'polypeptide(L)'
;MNLHCILPVLILFGLLTDIPNARLAAQTSDAPQNLHLFLLIGQSNMAGRGTIEDVDRQVNSRVLMLDQNLDWVPAVDPLHFDKPTIVGVGLGRTFALRYADDHPEVVV
;
A
#
# COMPACT_ATOMS: atom_id res chain seq x y z
N MET A 1 1.68 48.91 43.58
CA MET A 1 1.35 48.14 42.36
C MET A 1 2.63 47.45 41.89
N ASN A 2 3.09 46.41 42.57
CA ASN A 2 2.66 44.98 42.55
C ASN A 2 3.59 44.15 41.66
N LEU A 3 4.79 43.88 42.20
CA LEU A 3 5.83 43.02 41.64
C LEU A 3 5.47 41.51 41.73
N HIS A 4 4.29 41.17 42.22
CA HIS A 4 3.83 39.79 42.45
C HIS A 4 3.04 39.17 41.27
N CYS A 5 2.89 39.87 40.14
CA CYS A 5 2.02 39.40 39.04
C CYS A 5 2.75 38.61 37.94
N ILE A 6 4.08 38.57 37.94
CA ILE A 6 4.85 37.99 36.80
C ILE A 6 5.41 36.59 37.13
N LEU A 7 5.36 36.16 38.39
CA LEU A 7 5.96 34.91 38.84
C LEU A 7 5.21 33.60 38.47
N PRO A 8 3.89 33.54 38.17
CA PRO A 8 3.25 32.26 37.88
C PRO A 8 3.35 31.84 36.40
N VAL A 9 3.71 32.76 35.49
CA VAL A 9 3.75 32.47 34.05
C VAL A 9 5.00 31.66 33.66
N LEU A 10 6.10 31.77 34.42
CA LEU A 10 7.33 31.05 34.09
C LEU A 10 7.30 29.55 34.42
N ILE A 11 6.43 29.10 35.34
CA ILE A 11 6.41 27.69 35.79
C ILE A 11 5.62 26.79 34.82
N LEU A 12 4.70 27.35 34.03
CA LEU A 12 3.92 26.56 33.06
C LEU A 12 4.70 26.27 31.75
N PHE A 13 5.79 26.98 31.48
CA PHE A 13 6.57 26.81 30.24
C PHE A 13 7.71 25.78 30.36
N GLY A 14 8.04 25.32 31.58
CA GLY A 14 9.19 24.44 31.84
C GLY A 14 8.91 22.93 31.79
N LEU A 15 7.67 22.49 31.53
CA LEU A 15 7.25 21.08 31.64
C LEU A 15 6.96 20.40 30.28
N LEU A 16 7.29 21.04 29.16
CA LEU A 16 6.99 20.53 27.80
C LEU A 16 8.23 20.17 26.96
N THR A 17 9.45 20.22 27.51
CA THR A 17 10.67 20.07 26.69
C THR A 17 11.27 18.67 26.64
N ASP A 18 10.80 17.70 27.42
CA ASP A 18 11.31 16.34 27.36
C ASP A 18 10.41 15.46 26.49
N ILE A 19 10.36 15.77 25.18
CA ILE A 19 9.94 14.76 24.20
C ILE A 19 11.13 13.82 24.04
N PRO A 20 11.08 12.56 24.53
CA PRO A 20 12.14 11.61 24.23
C PRO A 20 12.21 11.49 22.71
N ASN A 21 13.42 11.68 22.16
CA ASN A 21 13.75 11.33 20.79
C ASN A 21 13.60 9.81 20.64
N ALA A 22 12.36 9.34 20.55
CA ALA A 22 12.05 8.01 20.08
C ALA A 22 12.51 7.98 18.63
N ARG A 23 13.72 7.46 18.41
CA ARG A 23 14.15 7.05 17.09
C ARG A 23 13.16 5.95 16.68
N LEU A 24 12.25 6.28 15.76
CA LEU A 24 11.51 5.25 15.03
C LEU A 24 12.59 4.32 14.47
N ALA A 25 12.66 3.10 14.99
CA ALA A 25 13.41 2.06 14.31
C ALA A 25 12.81 1.98 12.91
N ALA A 26 13.61 2.28 11.88
CA ALA A 26 13.18 2.07 10.51
C ALA A 26 12.85 0.59 10.39
N GLN A 27 11.56 0.26 10.28
CA GLN A 27 11.13 -1.09 10.01
C GLN A 27 11.76 -1.48 8.68
N THR A 28 12.57 -2.54 8.67
CA THR A 28 13.00 -3.18 7.42
C THR A 28 11.72 -3.62 6.73
N SER A 29 11.41 -2.93 5.63
CA SER A 29 10.24 -3.26 4.81
C SER A 29 10.43 -4.67 4.26
N ASP A 30 9.49 -5.59 4.54
CA ASP A 30 9.40 -6.91 3.88
C ASP A 30 8.97 -6.78 2.40
N ALA A 31 8.96 -5.56 1.85
CA ALA A 31 8.64 -5.35 0.45
C ALA A 31 9.66 -6.08 -0.46
N PRO A 32 9.17 -6.65 -1.58
CA PRO A 32 10.03 -7.25 -2.59
C PRO A 32 11.14 -6.31 -3.05
N GLN A 33 12.33 -6.85 -3.29
CA GLN A 33 13.41 -6.11 -3.94
C GLN A 33 13.03 -5.83 -5.40
N ASN A 34 13.45 -4.68 -5.94
CA ASN A 34 13.16 -4.23 -7.31
C ASN A 34 11.66 -4.19 -7.65
N LEU A 35 10.82 -3.80 -6.69
CA LEU A 35 9.38 -3.62 -6.89
C LEU A 35 9.08 -2.37 -7.73
N HIS A 36 8.39 -2.55 -8.85
CA HIS A 36 7.82 -1.48 -9.66
C HIS A 36 6.33 -1.33 -9.33
N LEU A 37 6.02 -0.32 -8.50
CA LEU A 37 4.67 -0.13 -7.97
C LEU A 37 3.73 0.59 -8.95
N PHE A 38 2.58 -0.02 -9.24
CA PHE A 38 1.51 0.59 -10.05
C PHE A 38 0.22 0.76 -9.24
N LEU A 39 -0.37 1.96 -9.29
CA LEU A 39 -1.68 2.23 -8.69
C LEU A 39 -2.79 2.02 -9.73
N LEU A 40 -3.64 1.02 -9.50
CA LEU A 40 -4.83 0.79 -10.30
C LEU A 40 -6.00 1.60 -9.74
N ILE A 41 -6.40 2.66 -10.44
CA ILE A 41 -7.51 3.53 -10.03
C ILE A 41 -8.44 3.82 -11.20
N GLY A 42 -9.74 3.77 -10.93
CA GLY A 42 -10.75 3.98 -11.96
C GLY A 42 -12.14 3.54 -11.51
N GLN A 43 -13.03 3.34 -12.47
CA GLN A 43 -14.40 2.87 -12.26
C GLN A 43 -14.50 1.35 -12.54
N SER A 44 -15.71 0.85 -12.82
CA SER A 44 -15.99 -0.58 -13.00
C SER A 44 -15.09 -1.30 -14.01
N ASN A 45 -14.66 -0.62 -15.09
CA ASN A 45 -13.81 -1.23 -16.11
C ASN A 45 -12.38 -1.47 -15.61
N MET A 46 -11.90 -0.67 -14.66
CA MET A 46 -10.62 -0.90 -13.98
C MET A 46 -10.77 -1.98 -12.91
N ALA A 47 -11.86 -1.91 -12.12
CA ALA A 47 -12.15 -2.90 -11.09
C ALA A 47 -12.27 -4.33 -11.65
N GLY A 48 -12.73 -4.44 -12.90
CA GLY A 48 -12.95 -5.71 -13.57
C GLY A 48 -14.33 -6.27 -13.29
N ARG A 49 -15.01 -6.68 -14.37
CA ARG A 49 -16.35 -7.31 -14.37
C ARG A 49 -16.43 -8.44 -15.41
N GLY A 50 -15.28 -8.84 -15.97
CA GLY A 50 -15.20 -9.94 -16.92
C GLY A 50 -15.37 -11.29 -16.24
N THR A 51 -15.81 -12.29 -17.00
CA THR A 51 -15.87 -13.68 -16.53
C THR A 51 -14.47 -14.18 -16.19
N ILE A 52 -14.34 -14.89 -15.07
CA ILE A 52 -13.08 -15.49 -14.63
C ILE A 52 -12.97 -16.90 -15.19
N GLU A 53 -11.86 -17.19 -15.85
CA GLU A 53 -11.48 -18.50 -16.36
C GLU A 53 -10.30 -19.08 -15.55
N ASP A 54 -9.97 -20.36 -15.76
CA ASP A 54 -8.89 -21.03 -15.02
C ASP A 54 -7.51 -20.40 -15.29
N VAL A 55 -7.31 -19.85 -16.49
CA VAL A 55 -6.07 -19.12 -16.84
C VAL A 55 -5.87 -17.85 -16.01
N ASP A 56 -6.96 -17.25 -15.55
CA ASP A 56 -6.92 -16.01 -14.78
C ASP A 56 -6.47 -16.22 -13.33
N ARG A 57 -6.43 -17.48 -12.90
CA ARG A 57 -6.00 -17.92 -11.56
C ARG A 57 -4.57 -18.46 -11.55
N GLN A 58 -3.90 -18.50 -12.69
CA GLN A 58 -2.51 -18.94 -12.76
C GLN A 58 -1.59 -17.95 -12.05
N VAL A 59 -0.78 -18.48 -11.15
CA VAL A 59 0.16 -17.71 -10.35
C VAL A 59 1.41 -17.37 -11.17
N ASN A 60 1.87 -16.13 -11.07
CA ASN A 60 3.19 -15.70 -11.50
C ASN A 60 3.94 -15.14 -10.28
N SER A 61 5.14 -15.64 -9.99
CA SER A 61 5.90 -15.27 -8.80
C SER A 61 6.41 -13.83 -8.78
N ARG A 62 6.41 -13.15 -9.95
CA ARG A 62 6.89 -11.78 -10.09
C ARG A 62 5.76 -10.75 -10.19
N VAL A 63 4.51 -11.18 -10.22
CA VAL A 63 3.35 -10.28 -10.32
C VAL A 63 2.57 -10.39 -9.02
N LEU A 64 2.60 -9.32 -8.24
CA LEU A 64 2.04 -9.25 -6.91
C LEU A 64 0.91 -8.21 -6.85
N MET A 65 0.10 -8.31 -5.81
CA MET A 65 -0.89 -7.30 -5.44
C MET A 65 -0.90 -7.14 -3.93
N LEU A 66 -1.34 -5.97 -3.46
CA LEU A 66 -1.70 -5.79 -2.06
C LEU A 66 -3.09 -6.39 -1.82
N ASP A 67 -3.18 -7.26 -0.83
CA ASP A 67 -4.46 -7.76 -0.35
C ASP A 67 -5.13 -6.80 0.64
N GLN A 68 -6.26 -7.20 1.22
CA GLN A 68 -6.99 -6.41 2.21
C GLN A 68 -6.24 -6.21 3.54
N ASN A 69 -5.25 -7.06 3.82
CA ASN A 69 -4.40 -6.99 5.01
C ASN A 69 -3.14 -6.15 4.78
N LEU A 70 -2.97 -5.60 3.57
CA LEU A 70 -1.79 -4.87 3.11
C LEU A 70 -0.55 -5.77 2.94
N ASP A 71 -0.77 -7.05 2.68
CA ASP A 71 0.29 -8.01 2.39
C ASP A 71 0.50 -8.13 0.88
N TRP A 72 1.77 -8.25 0.47
CA TRP A 72 2.13 -8.56 -0.92
C TRP A 72 1.89 -10.04 -1.20
N VAL A 73 0.91 -10.34 -2.05
CA VAL A 73 0.53 -11.70 -2.44
C VAL A 73 0.57 -11.88 -3.97
N PRO A 74 0.72 -13.10 -4.50
CA PRO A 74 0.63 -13.30 -5.94
C PRO A 74 -0.70 -12.82 -6.52
N ALA A 75 -0.64 -12.04 -7.60
CA ALA A 75 -1.84 -11.45 -8.20
C ALA A 75 -2.59 -12.48 -9.06
N VAL A 76 -3.87 -12.67 -8.74
CA VAL A 76 -4.82 -13.48 -9.53
C VAL A 76 -6.12 -12.71 -9.65
N ASP A 77 -6.85 -12.87 -10.76
CA ASP A 77 -8.13 -12.20 -10.88
C ASP A 77 -9.19 -12.84 -9.96
N PRO A 78 -10.08 -12.03 -9.34
CA PRO A 78 -10.17 -10.58 -9.46
C PRO A 78 -9.17 -9.84 -8.57
N LEU A 79 -8.56 -8.77 -9.10
CA LEU A 79 -7.62 -7.92 -8.34
C LEU A 79 -8.31 -6.95 -7.36
N HIS A 80 -9.58 -6.61 -7.61
CA HIS A 80 -10.33 -5.66 -6.78
C HIS A 80 -11.39 -6.38 -5.97
N PHE A 81 -11.65 -5.85 -4.77
CA PHE A 81 -12.57 -6.42 -3.79
C PHE A 81 -13.69 -5.45 -3.38
N ASP A 82 -13.94 -4.39 -4.17
CA ASP A 82 -14.93 -3.35 -3.90
C ASP A 82 -16.38 -3.88 -3.89
N LYS A 83 -16.69 -4.82 -4.79
CA LYS A 83 -18.04 -5.37 -4.98
C LYS A 83 -17.99 -6.88 -5.23
N PRO A 84 -17.89 -7.71 -4.16
CA PRO A 84 -17.59 -9.15 -4.27
C PRO A 84 -18.57 -9.95 -5.14
N THR A 85 -19.80 -9.46 -5.35
CA THR A 85 -20.82 -10.15 -6.16
C THR A 85 -20.66 -9.95 -7.66
N ILE A 86 -19.87 -8.97 -8.11
CA ILE A 86 -19.73 -8.62 -9.53
C ILE A 86 -18.28 -8.43 -9.99
N VAL A 87 -17.31 -8.36 -9.07
CA VAL A 87 -15.88 -8.29 -9.41
C VAL A 87 -15.46 -9.50 -10.24
N GLY A 88 -14.59 -9.25 -11.21
CA GLY A 88 -14.12 -10.25 -12.15
C GLY A 88 -12.82 -9.82 -12.79
N VAL A 89 -12.54 -10.34 -13.98
CA VAL A 89 -11.32 -10.01 -14.73
C VAL A 89 -11.31 -8.53 -15.10
N GLY A 90 -10.15 -7.90 -14.89
CA GLY A 90 -9.84 -6.54 -15.32
C GLY A 90 -8.53 -6.48 -16.13
N LEU A 91 -8.11 -5.28 -16.55
CA LEU A 91 -6.89 -5.13 -17.35
C LEU A 91 -5.57 -5.18 -16.53
N GLY A 92 -5.65 -5.02 -15.21
CA GLY A 92 -4.49 -4.84 -14.34
C GLY A 92 -3.50 -6.01 -14.39
N ARG A 93 -3.99 -7.25 -14.28
CA ARG A 93 -3.11 -8.44 -14.26
C ARG A 93 -2.46 -8.67 -15.62
N THR A 94 -3.20 -8.51 -16.71
CA THR A 94 -2.65 -8.62 -18.08
C THR A 94 -1.57 -7.57 -18.32
N PHE A 95 -1.78 -6.32 -17.87
CA PHE A 95 -0.76 -5.28 -17.93
C PHE A 95 0.50 -5.69 -17.17
N ALA A 96 0.36 -6.14 -15.93
CA ALA A 96 1.50 -6.50 -15.09
C ALA A 96 2.30 -7.69 -15.64
N LEU A 97 1.63 -8.72 -16.15
CA LEU A 97 2.28 -9.86 -16.83
C LEU A 97 3.13 -9.40 -18.02
N ARG A 98 2.54 -8.56 -18.91
CA ARG A 98 3.26 -8.03 -20.07
C ARG A 98 4.46 -7.18 -19.65
N TYR A 99 4.27 -6.31 -18.66
CA TYR A 99 5.34 -5.46 -18.16
C TYR A 99 6.49 -6.29 -17.57
N ALA A 100 6.17 -7.33 -16.79
CA ALA A 100 7.16 -8.24 -16.20
C ALA A 100 7.91 -9.06 -17.27
N ASP A 101 7.25 -9.46 -18.36
CA ASP A 101 7.91 -10.15 -19.48
C ASP A 101 8.94 -9.24 -20.18
N ASP A 102 8.61 -7.96 -20.35
CA ASP A 102 9.51 -6.96 -20.96
C ASP A 102 10.64 -6.50 -20.01
N HIS A 103 10.48 -6.71 -18.69
CA HIS A 103 11.44 -6.31 -17.65
C HIS A 103 11.77 -7.51 -16.74
N PRO A 104 12.71 -8.40 -17.14
CA PRO A 104 12.94 -9.67 -16.46
C PRO A 104 13.49 -9.54 -15.02
N GLU A 105 14.11 -8.42 -14.69
CA GLU A 105 14.79 -8.17 -13.40
C GLU A 105 13.89 -7.54 -12.32
N VAL A 106 12.62 -7.28 -12.64
CA VAL A 106 11.69 -6.56 -11.75
C VAL A 106 10.58 -7.47 -11.22
N VAL A 107 10.12 -7.12 -10.03
CA VAL A 107 8.84 -7.56 -9.46
C VAL A 107 7.83 -6.44 -9.71
N VAL A 108 6.61 -6.81 -10.09
CA VAL A 108 5.52 -5.89 -10.46
C VAL A 108 4.39 -6.00 -9.46
#